data_AF-A0A8J7HGH3-F1
#
_entry.id   AF-A0A8J7HGH3-F1
#
_cell.length_a   1.000
_cell.length_b   1.000
_cell.length_c   1.000
_cell.angle_alpha   90.00
_cell.angle_beta   90.00
_cell.angle_gamma   90.00
#
_symmetry.space_group_name_H-M   'P 1'
#
loop_
_entity.id
_entity.type
_entity.pdbx_description
1 polymer ?
#
loop_
_entity_poly.entity_id
_entity_poly.type
_entity_poly.pdbx_seq_one_letter_code
_entity_poly.pdbx_strand_id
1 'polypeptide(L)'
;MGKKRITQLLEGLKENQLHELHNSAAIYTVAQVAVNELQQQSLQMDEPPIAALPSTPPIIDKAQLLKQYGSYNACRKVAKERGIKFSRTPSWEQLATALSYAEAFQQIVKTYVETYPYPKLKGTKFELVFQ
;
A
#
# COMPACT_ATOMS: atom_id res chain seq x y z
N MET A 1 6.35 4.45 73.59
CA MET A 1 5.65 5.03 72.43
C MET A 1 6.07 4.45 71.07
N GLY A 2 7.30 3.97 70.87
CA GLY A 2 7.81 3.54 69.55
C GLY A 2 7.20 2.26 68.93
N LYS A 3 6.99 1.19 69.72
CA LYS A 3 6.54 -0.12 69.19
C LYS A 3 5.17 -0.07 68.50
N LYS A 4 4.18 0.63 69.06
CA LYS A 4 2.83 0.77 68.46
C LYS A 4 2.86 1.49 67.10
N ARG A 5 3.74 2.48 66.96
CA ARG A 5 3.91 3.27 65.73
C ARG A 5 4.58 2.43 64.63
N ILE A 6 5.55 1.58 65.01
CA ILE A 6 6.22 0.66 64.09
C ILE A 6 5.24 -0.40 63.58
N THR A 7 4.40 -0.98 64.46
CA THR A 7 3.38 -1.95 64.02
C THR A 7 2.35 -1.33 63.08
N GLN A 8 1.89 -0.10 63.34
CA GLN A 8 0.99 0.62 62.44
C GLN A 8 1.62 0.90 61.06
N LEU A 9 2.90 1.26 61.03
CA LEU A 9 3.61 1.49 59.76
C LEU A 9 3.78 0.19 58.96
N LEU A 10 4.08 -0.93 59.62
CA LEU A 10 4.20 -2.24 58.96
C LEU A 10 2.87 -2.72 58.38
N GLU A 11 1.76 -2.48 59.09
CA GLU A 11 0.42 -2.86 58.65
C GLU A 11 0.00 -2.03 57.43
N GLY A 12 0.23 -0.72 57.46
CA GLY A 12 -0.01 0.16 56.30
C GLY A 12 0.86 -0.17 55.08
N LEU A 13 2.11 -0.61 55.29
CA LEU A 13 3.00 -1.06 54.20
C LEU A 13 2.45 -2.32 53.52
N LYS A 14 1.90 -3.24 54.31
CA LYS A 14 1.32 -4.49 53.82
C LYS A 14 0.03 -4.24 53.04
N GLU A 15 -0.81 -3.34 53.52
CA GLU A 15 -2.03 -2.92 52.81
C GLU A 15 -1.70 -2.23 51.49
N ASN A 16 -0.70 -1.33 51.47
CA ASN A 16 -0.25 -0.69 50.23
C ASN A 16 0.30 -1.71 49.22
N GLN A 17 1.10 -2.68 49.66
CA GLN A 17 1.60 -3.75 48.77
C GLN A 17 0.48 -4.58 48.16
N LEU A 18 -0.56 -4.91 48.93
CA LEU A 18 -1.75 -5.60 48.41
C LEU A 18 -2.48 -4.75 47.38
N HIS A 19 -2.62 -3.45 47.64
CA HIS A 19 -3.24 -2.51 46.72
C HIS A 19 -2.46 -2.36 45.41
N GLU A 20 -1.13 -2.30 45.48
CA GLU A 20 -0.25 -2.25 44.31
C GLU A 20 -0.32 -3.54 43.48
N LEU A 21 -0.38 -4.70 44.14
CA LEU A 21 -0.59 -5.99 43.46
C LEU A 21 -1.93 -6.03 42.72
N HIS A 22 -3.02 -5.59 43.35
CA HIS A 22 -4.32 -5.53 42.69
C HIS A 22 -4.35 -4.55 41.52
N ASN A 23 -3.74 -3.37 41.67
CA ASN A 23 -3.64 -2.38 40.60
C ASN A 23 -2.83 -2.92 39.41
N SER A 24 -1.69 -3.57 39.66
CA SER A 24 -0.86 -4.15 38.59
C SER A 24 -1.57 -5.28 37.84
N ALA A 25 -2.32 -6.13 38.54
CA ALA A 25 -3.13 -7.18 37.91
C ALA A 25 -4.25 -6.60 37.03
N ALA A 26 -4.91 -5.53 37.48
CA ALA A 26 -5.92 -4.82 36.71
C ALA A 26 -5.33 -4.19 35.43
N ILE A 27 -4.19 -3.51 35.55
CA ILE A 27 -3.47 -2.92 34.41
C ILE A 27 -3.07 -4.00 33.40
N TYR A 28 -2.50 -5.12 33.88
CA TYR A 28 -2.11 -6.23 33.01
C TYR A 28 -3.30 -6.79 32.23
N THR A 29 -4.44 -6.94 32.89
CA THR A 29 -5.66 -7.46 32.27
C THR A 29 -6.18 -6.52 31.18
N VAL A 30 -6.24 -5.22 31.45
CA VAL A 30 -6.67 -4.22 30.46
C VAL A 30 -5.69 -4.18 29.28
N ALA A 31 -4.38 -4.21 29.54
CA ALA A 31 -3.37 -4.24 28.49
C ALA A 31 -3.50 -5.50 27.63
N GLN A 32 -3.75 -6.66 28.23
CA GLN A 32 -3.92 -7.91 27.50
C GLN A 32 -5.17 -7.90 26.61
N VAL A 33 -6.28 -7.31 27.08
CA VAL A 33 -7.49 -7.12 26.27
C VAL A 33 -7.21 -6.22 25.07
N ALA A 34 -6.53 -5.08 25.29
CA ALA A 34 -6.16 -4.17 24.21
C ALA A 34 -5.25 -4.84 23.15
N VAL A 35 -4.29 -5.67 23.59
CA VAL A 35 -3.42 -6.44 22.68
C VAL A 35 -4.24 -7.44 21.86
N ASN A 36 -5.17 -8.16 22.50
CA ASN A 36 -6.03 -9.12 21.81
C ASN A 36 -6.95 -8.44 20.79
N GLU A 37 -7.52 -7.28 21.12
CA GLU A 37 -8.36 -6.48 20.21
C GLU A 37 -7.57 -5.99 18.99
N LEU A 38 -6.34 -5.50 19.19
CA LEU A 38 -5.46 -5.08 18.09
C LEU A 38 -5.08 -6.26 17.18
N GLN A 39 -4.83 -7.45 17.74
CA GLN A 39 -4.60 -8.65 16.95
C GLN A 39 -5.84 -9.05 16.14
N GLN A 40 -7.04 -8.98 16.71
CA GLN A 40 -8.27 -9.27 15.98
C GLN A 40 -8.54 -8.27 14.85
N GLN A 41 -8.28 -6.98 15.07
CA GLN A 41 -8.38 -5.96 14.01
C GLN A 41 -7.39 -6.22 12.87
N SER A 42 -6.18 -6.69 13.16
CA SER A 42 -5.20 -7.03 12.12
C SER A 42 -5.61 -8.22 11.25
N LEU A 43 -6.42 -9.15 11.79
CA LEU A 43 -6.94 -10.32 11.08
C LEU A 43 -8.21 -10.02 10.27
N GLN A 44 -8.89 -8.91 10.55
CA GLN A 44 -10.12 -8.47 9.87
C GLN A 44 -9.87 -7.41 8.78
N MET A 45 -8.62 -7.11 8.45
CA MET A 45 -8.33 -6.36 7.23
C MET A 45 -8.61 -7.26 6.03
N ASP A 46 -9.88 -7.30 5.60
CA ASP A 46 -10.28 -7.88 4.32
C ASP A 46 -9.43 -7.25 3.22
N GLU A 47 -8.62 -8.08 2.55
CA GLU A 47 -7.90 -7.66 1.36
C GLU A 47 -8.92 -7.12 0.36
N PRO A 48 -8.85 -5.83 -0.01
CA PRO A 48 -9.81 -5.28 -0.95
C PRO A 48 -9.68 -6.06 -2.26
N PRO A 49 -10.82 -6.45 -2.87
CA PRO A 49 -10.81 -7.28 -4.06
C PRO A 49 -9.99 -6.58 -5.15
N ILE A 50 -8.87 -7.19 -5.51
CA ILE A 50 -8.02 -6.68 -6.59
C ILE A 50 -8.86 -6.79 -7.86
N ALA A 51 -9.16 -5.65 -8.48
CA ALA A 51 -9.87 -5.63 -9.75
C ALA A 51 -9.12 -6.51 -10.76
N ALA A 52 -9.84 -7.44 -11.38
CA ALA A 52 -9.26 -8.35 -12.36
C ALA A 52 -8.60 -7.55 -13.49
N LEU A 53 -7.34 -7.87 -13.78
CA LEU A 53 -6.62 -7.27 -14.91
C LEU A 53 -7.40 -7.57 -16.19
N PRO A 54 -7.50 -6.60 -17.13
CA PRO A 54 -8.11 -6.88 -18.42
C PRO A 54 -7.34 -8.03 -19.09
N SER A 55 -8.06 -9.10 -19.46
CA SER A 55 -7.50 -10.36 -19.95
C SER A 55 -6.73 -10.22 -21.26
N THR A 56 -7.00 -9.16 -22.04
CA THR A 56 -6.27 -8.84 -23.25
C THR A 56 -6.14 -7.32 -23.38
N PRO A 57 -4.94 -6.76 -23.58
CA PRO A 57 -4.80 -5.34 -23.88
C PRO A 57 -5.52 -5.04 -25.20
N PRO A 58 -6.29 -3.94 -25.30
CA PRO A 58 -6.93 -3.55 -26.55
C PRO A 58 -5.84 -3.24 -27.57
N ILE A 59 -5.77 -4.03 -28.64
CA ILE A 59 -4.82 -3.81 -29.72
C ILE A 59 -5.31 -2.57 -30.48
N ILE A 60 -4.58 -1.47 -30.38
CA ILE A 60 -4.88 -0.23 -31.10
C ILE A 60 -4.39 -0.42 -32.52
N ASP A 61 -5.30 -0.34 -33.50
CA ASP A 61 -4.91 -0.47 -34.91
C ASP A 61 -4.21 0.81 -35.43
N LYS A 62 -3.42 0.68 -36.49
CA LYS A 62 -2.75 1.79 -37.17
C LYS A 62 -3.72 2.93 -37.54
N ALA A 63 -4.93 2.59 -37.99
CA ALA A 63 -5.95 3.58 -38.32
C ALA A 63 -6.37 4.41 -37.10
N GLN A 64 -6.43 3.78 -35.93
CA GLN A 64 -6.74 4.45 -34.66
C GLN A 64 -5.57 5.31 -34.18
N LEU A 65 -4.33 4.83 -34.31
CA LEU A 65 -3.14 5.64 -34.01
C LEU A 65 -3.06 6.89 -34.87
N LEU A 66 -3.31 6.76 -36.18
CA LEU A 66 -3.33 7.91 -37.09
C LEU A 66 -4.47 8.88 -36.75
N LYS A 67 -5.63 8.38 -36.31
CA LYS A 67 -6.74 9.23 -35.86
C LYS A 67 -6.43 9.96 -34.55
N GLN A 68 -5.76 9.30 -33.61
CA GLN A 68 -5.45 9.87 -32.29
C GLN A 68 -4.27 10.84 -32.32
N TYR A 69 -3.22 10.50 -33.06
CA TYR A 69 -1.93 11.20 -33.01
C TYR A 69 -1.53 11.84 -34.34
N GLY A 70 -2.26 11.58 -35.43
CA GLY A 70 -2.10 12.23 -36.73
C GLY A 70 -0.98 11.66 -37.61
N SER A 71 0.22 11.45 -37.08
CA SER A 71 1.38 11.01 -37.87
C SER A 71 2.27 10.03 -37.14
N TYR A 72 3.07 9.25 -37.89
CA TYR A 72 4.07 8.33 -37.34
C TYR A 72 5.03 9.02 -36.36
N ASN A 73 5.52 10.21 -36.72
CA ASN A 73 6.44 10.98 -35.89
C ASN A 73 5.78 11.46 -34.59
N ALA A 74 4.49 11.82 -34.66
CA ALA A 74 3.72 12.18 -33.48
C ALA A 74 3.51 10.97 -32.56
N CYS A 75 3.17 9.79 -33.09
CA CYS A 75 3.08 8.55 -32.32
C CYS A 75 4.41 8.25 -31.61
N ARG A 76 5.54 8.38 -32.31
CA ARG A 76 6.87 8.16 -31.74
C ARG A 76 7.22 9.18 -30.65
N LYS A 77 6.81 10.44 -30.82
CA LYS A 77 6.99 11.50 -29.81
C LYS A 77 6.19 11.17 -28.55
N VAL A 78 4.92 10.81 -28.69
CA VAL A 78 4.04 10.43 -27.57
C VAL A 78 4.58 9.18 -26.86
N ALA A 79 5.03 8.18 -27.61
CA ALA A 79 5.63 6.99 -27.01
C ALA A 79 6.86 7.34 -26.14
N LYS A 80 7.71 8.26 -26.60
CA LYS A 80 8.86 8.75 -25.84
C LYS A 80 8.44 9.53 -24.59
N GLU A 81 7.41 10.38 -24.69
CA GLU A 81 6.84 11.11 -23.54
C GLU A 81 6.26 10.16 -22.49
N ARG A 82 5.70 9.01 -22.91
CA ARG A 82 5.24 7.92 -22.04
C ARG A 82 6.38 7.03 -21.50
N GLY A 83 7.64 7.37 -21.75
CA GLY A 83 8.80 6.62 -21.27
C GLY A 83 9.14 5.35 -22.06
N ILE A 84 8.47 5.11 -23.19
CA ILE A 84 8.75 3.97 -24.06
C ILE A 84 10.05 4.24 -24.82
N LYS A 85 11.05 3.38 -24.62
CA LYS A 85 12.35 3.44 -25.29
C LYS A 85 12.43 2.34 -26.34
N PHE A 86 12.63 2.72 -27.60
CA PHE A 86 12.89 1.78 -28.70
C PHE A 86 14.40 1.74 -29.00
N SER A 87 14.96 0.54 -29.17
CA SER A 87 16.37 0.36 -29.55
C SER A 87 16.66 0.77 -31.00
N ARG A 88 15.66 0.64 -31.88
CA ARG A 88 15.71 0.99 -33.30
C ARG A 88 14.46 1.77 -33.70
N THR A 89 14.37 2.20 -34.96
CA THR A 89 13.15 2.79 -35.52
C THR A 89 12.02 1.75 -35.50
N PRO A 90 10.94 1.96 -34.74
CA PRO A 90 9.91 0.95 -34.56
C PRO A 90 9.01 0.79 -35.78
N SER A 91 8.48 -0.39 -36.04
CA SER A 91 7.40 -0.56 -37.03
C SER A 91 6.08 0.06 -36.53
N TRP A 92 5.11 0.23 -37.43
CA TRP A 92 3.76 0.67 -37.04
C TRP A 92 3.11 -0.28 -36.04
N GLU A 93 3.28 -1.59 -36.23
CA GLU A 93 2.78 -2.63 -35.32
C GLU A 93 3.46 -2.52 -33.95
N GLN A 94 4.79 -2.32 -33.91
CA GLN A 94 5.50 -2.13 -32.65
C GLN A 94 5.03 -0.89 -31.88
N LEU A 95 4.73 0.21 -32.58
CA LEU A 95 4.15 1.40 -31.94
C LEU A 95 2.76 1.15 -31.40
N ALA A 96 1.89 0.48 -32.18
CA ALA A 96 0.55 0.09 -31.77
C ALA A 96 0.58 -0.78 -30.51
N THR A 97 1.34 -1.87 -30.55
CA THR A 97 1.47 -2.77 -29.40
C THR A 97 2.07 -2.05 -28.20
N ALA A 98 3.15 -1.26 -28.37
CA ALA A 98 3.78 -0.57 -27.25
C ALA A 98 2.84 0.45 -26.58
N LEU A 99 2.06 1.21 -27.36
CA LEU A 99 1.11 2.18 -26.82
C LEU A 99 -0.08 1.49 -26.14
N SER A 100 -0.61 0.41 -26.72
CA SER A 100 -1.65 -0.43 -26.10
C SER A 100 -1.21 -0.97 -24.74
N TYR A 101 0.00 -1.53 -24.66
CA TYR A 101 0.54 -2.04 -23.41
C TYR A 101 0.79 -0.92 -22.40
N ALA A 102 1.30 0.23 -22.83
CA ALA A 102 1.50 1.37 -21.94
C ALA A 102 0.19 1.86 -21.32
N GLU A 103 -0.91 1.88 -22.07
CA GLU A 103 -2.24 2.23 -21.55
C GLU A 103 -2.75 1.20 -20.55
N ALA A 104 -2.61 -0.09 -20.87
CA ALA A 104 -2.96 -1.17 -19.95
C ALA A 104 -2.17 -1.05 -18.63
N PHE A 105 -0.85 -0.86 -18.69
CA PHE A 105 -0.02 -0.69 -17.50
C PHE A 105 -0.40 0.54 -16.68
N GLN A 106 -0.67 1.67 -17.32
CA GLN A 106 -1.12 2.87 -16.62
C GLN A 106 -2.42 2.60 -15.86
N GLN A 107 -3.37 1.91 -16.47
CA GLN A 107 -4.64 1.58 -15.84
C GLN A 107 -4.43 0.63 -14.66
N ILE A 108 -3.61 -0.40 -14.81
CA ILE A 108 -3.28 -1.37 -13.76
C ILE A 108 -2.63 -0.68 -12.56
N VAL A 109 -1.58 0.12 -12.81
CA VAL A 109 -0.87 0.85 -11.77
C VAL A 109 -1.80 1.83 -11.06
N LYS A 110 -2.63 2.55 -11.82
CA LYS A 110 -3.61 3.48 -11.25
C LYS A 110 -4.59 2.75 -10.34
N THR A 111 -5.20 1.66 -10.82
CA THR A 111 -6.13 0.85 -10.01
C THR A 111 -5.45 0.34 -8.75
N TYR A 112 -4.23 -0.20 -8.84
CA TYR A 112 -3.51 -0.70 -7.68
C TYR A 112 -3.22 0.41 -6.64
N VAL A 113 -2.76 1.58 -7.08
CA VAL A 113 -2.46 2.71 -6.18
C VAL A 113 -3.74 3.29 -5.55
N GLU A 114 -4.85 3.31 -6.29
CA GLU A 114 -6.15 3.74 -5.77
C GLU A 114 -6.73 2.73 -4.77
N THR A 115 -6.51 1.43 -4.97
CA THR A 115 -6.94 0.37 -4.03
C THR A 115 -6.07 0.34 -2.77
N TYR A 116 -4.76 0.61 -2.88
CA TYR A 116 -3.80 0.56 -1.78
C TYR A 116 -3.02 1.88 -1.63
N PRO A 117 -3.66 2.97 -1.21
CA PRO A 117 -3.00 4.25 -1.08
C PRO A 117 -1.99 4.24 0.08
N TYR A 118 -0.70 4.41 -0.25
CA TYR A 118 0.36 4.58 0.76
C TYR A 118 0.95 6.00 0.70
N PRO A 119 0.68 6.87 1.69
CA PRO A 119 1.08 8.29 1.63
C PRO A 119 2.57 8.55 1.43
N LYS A 120 3.43 7.64 1.91
CA LYS A 120 4.90 7.80 1.77
C LYS A 120 5.43 7.46 0.38
N LEU A 121 4.61 6.91 -0.52
CA LEU A 121 4.97 6.71 -1.94
C LEU A 121 4.78 7.97 -2.79
N LYS A 122 4.31 9.09 -2.20
CA LYS A 122 4.15 10.34 -2.96
C LYS A 122 5.51 10.82 -3.49
N GLY A 123 5.63 10.90 -4.82
CA GLY A 123 6.84 11.34 -5.51
C GLY A 123 7.79 10.22 -5.95
N THR A 124 7.47 8.94 -5.67
CA THR A 124 8.25 7.81 -6.19
C THR A 124 7.93 7.55 -7.66
N LYS A 125 8.94 7.17 -8.45
CA LYS A 125 8.79 6.73 -9.84
C LYS A 125 9.22 5.28 -9.96
N PHE A 126 8.45 4.49 -10.70
CA PHE A 126 8.78 3.11 -11.05
C PHE A 126 9.14 3.06 -12.54
N GLU A 127 10.31 2.50 -12.86
CA GLU A 127 10.73 2.22 -14.23
C GLU A 127 10.67 0.71 -14.47
N LEU A 128 9.94 0.29 -15.49
CA LEU A 128 9.80 -1.11 -15.87
C LEU A 128 10.64 -1.36 -17.13
N VAL A 129 11.52 -2.36 -17.08
CA VAL A 129 12.34 -2.80 -18.21
C VAL A 129 11.97 -4.24 -18.55
N PHE A 130 11.46 -4.45 -19.76
CA PHE A 130 11.15 -5.78 -20.29
C PHE A 130 12.36 -6.28 -21.11
N GLN A 131 12.84 -7.49 -20.82
CA GLN A 131 13.93 -8.17 -21.54
C GLN A 131 13.37 -9.15 -22.58
#